data_AF-A0A3B4G9Q5-F1
#
_entry.id   AF-A0A3B4G9Q5-F1
#
_cell.length_a   1.000
_cell.length_b   1.000
_cell.length_c   1.000
_cell.angle_alpha   90.00
_cell.angle_beta   90.00
_cell.angle_gamma   90.00
#
_symmetry.space_group_name_H-M   'P 1'
#
loop_
_entity.id
_entity.type
_entity.pdbx_description
1 polymer ?
#
loop_
_entity_poly.entity_id
_entity_poly.type
_entity_poly.pdbx_seq_one_letter_code
_entity_poly.pdbx_strand_id
1 'polypeptide(L)'
;MPLVKRNIEPRHLCHSAVPDGIGNELECVTNNTLSAIIRQLSSLSKHAENVFGELFNEANTFYVRTNSLQDRIDRLAIKVTQLDSSVEEVSLQDINMRKGFRSSSVQDQQVLSKGSLPSAVADMYNSSDRPPPLSNLTAYREDSTDAMKYYSDPSYFFDLWKEKMLQDTEEKRKERRRHRVRVHFTHHEQKRCVDSSTIQREVKKVRKARNRRQEWNMMAFDKELRPDHRHPQSLRRGASSEGSLSPDGRLENFYFYFHNKYFMSN
;
A
#
# COMPACT_ATOMS: atom_id res chain seq x y z
N MET A 1 12.26 -16.50 14.14
CA MET A 1 13.68 -16.55 14.55
C MET A 1 14.48 -15.58 13.69
N PRO A 2 15.34 -14.71 14.26
CA PRO A 2 16.26 -13.93 13.45
C PRO A 2 17.33 -14.85 12.83
N LEU A 3 17.42 -14.87 11.51
CA LEU A 3 18.50 -15.56 10.81
C LEU A 3 19.81 -14.80 11.06
N VAL A 4 20.83 -15.50 11.57
CA VAL A 4 22.18 -14.93 11.71
C VAL A 4 22.74 -14.73 10.31
N LYS A 5 22.68 -13.49 9.80
CA LYS A 5 23.02 -13.19 8.41
C LYS A 5 24.49 -13.43 8.07
N ARG A 6 25.41 -13.36 9.04
CA ARG A 6 26.86 -13.37 8.78
C ARG A 6 27.55 -14.21 9.85
N ASN A 7 27.80 -15.49 9.52
CA ASN A 7 28.53 -16.40 10.39
C ASN A 7 30.02 -16.34 10.07
N ILE A 8 30.87 -16.26 11.10
CA ILE A 8 32.33 -16.27 10.93
C ILE A 8 32.82 -17.72 10.95
N GLU A 9 33.58 -18.11 9.93
CA GLU A 9 34.12 -19.46 9.81
C GLU A 9 35.65 -19.47 9.90
N PRO A 10 36.27 -20.47 10.55
CA PRO A 10 35.67 -21.59 11.27
C PRO A 10 35.09 -21.17 12.64
N ARG A 11 33.98 -21.77 13.09
CA ARG A 11 33.37 -21.41 14.39
C ARG A 11 34.19 -21.92 15.58
N HIS A 12 34.80 -23.10 15.44
CA HIS A 12 35.59 -23.74 16.50
C HIS A 12 37.06 -23.70 16.11
N LEU A 13 37.92 -23.26 17.03
CA LEU A 13 39.34 -23.04 16.75
C LEU A 13 40.23 -24.24 17.06
N CYS A 14 39.84 -25.05 18.05
CA CYS A 14 40.70 -26.10 18.63
C CYS A 14 39.97 -27.43 18.89
N HIS A 15 38.88 -27.72 18.18
CA HIS A 15 38.11 -28.96 18.36
C HIS A 15 38.62 -30.15 17.53
N SER A 16 39.62 -29.95 16.67
CA SER A 16 40.22 -31.02 15.86
C SER A 16 41.12 -31.91 16.72
N ALA A 17 40.98 -33.23 16.58
CA ALA A 17 41.87 -34.20 17.22
C ALA A 17 43.32 -34.00 16.74
N VAL A 18 44.27 -34.17 17.65
CA VAL A 18 45.70 -34.13 17.33
C VAL A 18 46.08 -35.45 16.65
N PRO A 19 46.74 -35.45 15.48
CA PRO A 19 47.19 -36.69 14.83
C PRO A 19 48.17 -37.49 15.69
N ASP A 20 48.07 -38.82 15.63
CA ASP A 20 48.97 -39.73 16.35
C ASP A 20 50.42 -39.61 15.84
N GLY A 21 51.40 -39.74 16.74
CA GLY A 21 52.83 -39.73 16.41
C GLY A 21 53.48 -38.34 16.35
N ILE A 22 52.79 -37.29 16.81
CA ILE A 22 53.36 -35.94 16.92
C ILE A 22 54.18 -35.82 18.21
N GLY A 23 55.43 -35.37 18.09
CA GLY A 23 56.32 -35.22 19.26
C GLY A 23 55.91 -34.10 20.22
N ASN A 24 55.37 -32.98 19.70
CA ASN A 24 54.92 -31.84 20.50
C ASN A 24 53.46 -31.48 20.17
N GLU A 25 52.52 -32.13 20.85
CA GLU A 25 51.09 -31.95 20.63
C GLU A 25 50.62 -30.51 20.91
N LEU A 26 51.19 -29.86 21.93
CA LEU A 26 50.82 -28.48 22.30
C LEU A 26 51.18 -27.49 21.17
N GLU A 27 52.38 -27.62 20.60
CA GLU A 27 52.78 -26.81 19.45
C GLU A 27 51.88 -27.05 18.24
N CYS A 28 51.50 -28.30 17.97
CA CYS A 28 50.55 -28.63 16.92
C CYS A 28 49.18 -27.95 17.13
N VAL A 29 48.61 -28.05 18.34
CA VAL A 29 47.32 -27.42 18.68
C VAL A 29 47.41 -25.91 18.57
N THR A 30 48.48 -25.29 19.07
CA THR A 30 48.65 -23.83 18.98
C THR A 30 48.77 -23.35 17.53
N ASN A 31 49.52 -24.05 16.68
CA ASN A 31 49.64 -23.70 15.25
C ASN A 31 48.32 -23.89 14.49
N ASN A 32 47.59 -24.98 14.77
CA ASN A 32 46.24 -25.20 14.21
C ASN A 32 45.26 -24.10 14.64
N THR A 33 45.33 -23.70 15.92
CA THR A 33 44.50 -22.62 16.47
C THR A 33 44.83 -21.29 15.80
N LEU A 34 46.11 -20.95 15.63
CA LEU A 34 46.54 -19.73 14.92
C LEU A 34 46.08 -19.74 13.46
N SER A 35 46.23 -20.87 12.77
CA SER A 35 45.74 -21.05 11.40
C SER A 35 44.22 -20.86 11.31
N ALA A 36 43.46 -21.39 12.27
CA ALA A 36 42.02 -21.20 12.35
C ALA A 36 41.63 -19.73 12.63
N ILE A 37 42.39 -19.01 13.48
CA ILE A 37 42.19 -17.57 13.73
C ILE A 37 42.43 -16.77 12.44
N ILE A 38 43.49 -17.07 11.68
CA ILE A 38 43.75 -16.39 10.40
C ILE A 38 42.58 -16.59 9.43
N ARG A 39 42.01 -17.80 9.37
CA ARG A 39 40.82 -18.08 8.56
C ARG A 39 39.59 -17.31 9.05
N GLN A 40 39.38 -17.20 10.37
CA GLN A 40 38.30 -16.37 10.92
C GLN A 40 38.45 -14.90 10.53
N LEU A 41 39.68 -14.35 10.59
CA LEU A 41 39.95 -12.98 10.17
C LEU A 41 39.67 -12.77 8.68
N SER A 42 40.03 -13.74 7.82
CA SER A 42 39.68 -13.70 6.40
C SER A 42 38.15 -13.72 6.18
N SER A 43 37.42 -14.59 6.89
CA SER A 43 35.96 -14.63 6.85
C SER A 43 35.34 -13.29 7.32
N LEU A 44 35.89 -12.69 8.39
CA LEU A 44 35.46 -11.39 8.88
C LEU A 44 35.72 -10.27 7.86
N SER A 45 36.89 -10.24 7.21
CA SER A 45 37.21 -9.28 6.16
C SER A 45 36.24 -9.37 4.98
N LYS A 46 35.89 -10.58 4.54
CA LYS A 46 34.88 -10.81 3.50
C LYS A 46 33.52 -10.23 3.91
N HIS A 47 33.10 -10.44 5.16
CA HIS A 47 31.85 -9.88 5.67
C HIS A 47 31.86 -8.36 5.73
N ALA A 48 32.98 -7.76 6.14
CA ALA A 48 33.16 -6.32 6.17
C ALA A 48 33.11 -5.71 4.77
N GLU A 49 33.79 -6.32 3.79
CA GLU A 49 33.73 -5.92 2.38
C GLU A 49 32.29 -5.92 1.87
N ASN A 50 31.52 -6.96 2.15
CA ASN A 50 30.12 -7.02 1.74
C ASN A 50 29.28 -5.88 2.35
N VAL A 51 29.46 -5.58 3.64
CA VAL A 51 28.73 -4.49 4.32
C VAL A 51 29.10 -3.14 3.72
N PHE A 52 30.39 -2.85 3.55
CA PHE A 52 30.83 -1.58 2.99
C PHE A 52 30.47 -1.46 1.50
N GLY A 53 30.47 -2.57 0.74
CA GLY A 53 30.02 -2.60 -0.65
C GLY A 53 28.54 -2.29 -0.79
N GLU A 54 27.68 -2.88 0.06
CA GLU A 54 26.25 -2.58 0.10
C GLU A 54 26.00 -1.08 0.39
N LEU A 55 26.65 -0.55 1.44
CA LEU A 55 26.54 0.87 1.80
C LEU A 55 27.06 1.80 0.70
N PHE A 56 28.19 1.45 0.08
CA PHE A 56 28.76 2.23 -1.01
C PHE A 56 27.83 2.30 -2.21
N ASN A 57 27.23 1.18 -2.61
CA ASN A 57 26.31 1.13 -3.75
C ASN A 57 25.06 1.99 -3.51
N GLU A 58 24.51 1.95 -2.30
CA GLU A 58 23.37 2.77 -1.91
C GLU A 58 23.73 4.26 -1.88
N ALA A 59 24.88 4.61 -1.27
CA ALA A 59 25.40 5.97 -1.24
C ALA A 59 25.69 6.51 -2.66
N ASN A 60 26.24 5.68 -3.54
CA ASN A 60 26.49 6.06 -4.93
C ASN A 60 25.17 6.28 -5.70
N THR A 61 24.16 5.44 -5.46
CA THR A 61 22.82 5.65 -6.01
C THR A 61 22.23 6.99 -5.55
N PHE A 62 22.39 7.33 -4.27
CA PHE A 62 21.99 8.63 -3.74
C PHE A 62 22.77 9.79 -4.37
N TYR A 63 24.08 9.63 -4.53
CA TYR A 63 24.95 10.64 -5.14
C TYR A 63 24.52 10.98 -6.57
N VAL A 64 24.33 9.97 -7.42
CA VAL A 64 23.89 10.16 -8.82
C VAL A 64 22.54 10.87 -8.89
N ARG A 65 21.59 10.47 -8.04
CA ARG A 65 20.25 11.11 -7.98
C ARG A 65 20.33 12.55 -7.50
N THR A 66 21.17 12.82 -6.51
CA THR A 66 21.37 14.17 -5.95
C THR A 66 21.99 15.11 -6.99
N ASN A 67 23.00 14.67 -7.73
CA ASN A 67 23.58 15.48 -8.80
C ASN A 67 22.57 15.78 -9.91
N SER A 68 21.80 14.77 -10.34
CA SER A 68 20.73 14.97 -11.33
C SER A 68 19.66 15.95 -10.84
N LEU A 69 19.35 15.93 -9.54
CA LEU A 69 18.41 16.87 -8.93
C LEU A 69 19.00 18.28 -8.85
N GLN A 70 20.26 18.41 -8.47
CA GLN A 70 20.96 19.70 -8.38
C GLN A 70 20.96 20.41 -9.74
N ASP A 71 21.35 19.69 -10.79
CA ASP A 71 21.31 20.16 -12.18
C ASP A 71 19.92 20.68 -12.60
N ARG A 72 18.85 20.06 -12.09
CA ARG A 72 17.47 20.49 -12.37
C ARG A 72 17.09 21.72 -11.56
N ILE A 73 17.56 21.81 -10.31
CA ILE A 73 17.36 22.97 -9.43
C ILE A 73 18.03 24.19 -10.06
N ASP A 74 19.27 24.09 -10.51
CA ASP A 74 20.01 25.21 -11.08
C ASP A 74 19.33 25.76 -12.34
N ARG A 75 18.91 24.87 -13.24
CA ARG A 75 18.13 25.25 -14.43
C ARG A 75 16.78 25.85 -14.08
N LEU A 76 16.10 25.33 -13.07
CA LEU A 76 14.82 25.86 -12.62
C LEU A 76 14.98 27.25 -11.99
N ALA A 77 16.04 27.48 -11.21
CA ALA A 77 16.33 28.77 -10.59
C ALA A 77 16.52 29.88 -11.64
N ILE A 78 17.25 29.58 -12.73
CA ILE A 78 17.39 30.50 -13.87
C ILE A 78 16.02 30.79 -14.50
N LYS A 79 15.21 29.75 -14.76
CA LYS A 79 13.88 29.95 -15.36
C LYS A 79 12.97 30.80 -14.48
N VAL A 80 12.94 30.53 -13.18
CA VAL A 80 12.09 31.26 -12.21
C VAL A 80 12.51 32.72 -12.08
N THR A 81 13.81 33.01 -12.08
CA THR A 81 14.32 34.39 -12.01
C THR A 81 14.07 35.20 -13.28
N GLN A 82 13.91 34.53 -14.42
CA GLN A 82 13.58 35.15 -15.71
C GLN A 82 12.07 35.28 -15.98
N LEU A 83 11.21 34.77 -15.10
CA LEU A 83 9.76 34.92 -15.25
C LEU A 83 9.34 36.37 -15.03
N ASP A 84 8.59 36.91 -16.00
CA ASP A 84 7.97 38.22 -15.91
C ASP A 84 6.44 38.06 -15.85
N SER A 85 5.89 38.24 -14.66
CA SER A 85 4.45 38.11 -14.42
C SER A 85 3.61 39.20 -15.08
N SER A 86 4.22 40.28 -15.56
CA SER A 86 3.51 41.34 -16.29
C SER A 86 3.21 40.95 -17.74
N VAL A 87 3.94 39.99 -18.30
CA VAL A 87 3.83 39.51 -19.68
C VAL A 87 3.14 38.14 -19.76
N GLU A 88 3.12 37.37 -18.68
CA GLU A 88 2.56 36.01 -18.67
C GLU A 88 1.02 36.00 -18.63
N GLU A 89 0.40 35.77 -19.79
CA GLU A 89 -1.06 35.65 -19.91
C GLU A 89 -1.58 34.25 -19.55
N VAL A 90 -2.68 34.21 -18.77
CA VAL A 90 -3.34 32.95 -18.38
C VAL A 90 -4.31 32.48 -19.47
N SER A 91 -3.98 31.39 -20.15
CA SER A 91 -4.83 30.82 -21.21
C SER A 91 -5.84 29.80 -20.68
N LEU A 92 -7.14 30.06 -20.90
CA LEU A 92 -8.22 29.10 -20.62
C LEU A 92 -8.20 27.89 -21.56
N GLN A 93 -7.49 27.96 -22.69
CA GLN A 93 -7.36 26.85 -23.62
C GLN A 93 -6.58 25.68 -23.00
N ASP A 94 -5.64 25.98 -22.08
CA ASP A 94 -4.83 24.97 -21.42
C ASP A 94 -5.67 24.04 -20.51
N ILE A 95 -6.81 24.53 -19.99
CA ILE A 95 -7.71 23.74 -19.14
C ILE A 95 -8.30 22.55 -19.90
N ASN A 96 -8.63 22.74 -21.18
CA ASN A 96 -9.27 21.71 -22.00
C ASN A 96 -8.26 20.93 -22.86
N MET A 97 -7.14 21.57 -23.23
CA MET A 97 -6.17 21.02 -24.20
C MET A 97 -4.93 20.39 -23.54
N ARG A 98 -4.60 20.72 -22.29
CA ARG A 98 -3.48 20.10 -21.56
C ARG A 98 -3.98 19.15 -20.49
N LYS A 99 -3.26 18.03 -20.32
CA LYS A 99 -3.47 17.14 -19.19
C LYS A 99 -2.96 17.81 -17.92
N GLY A 100 -3.73 17.72 -16.85
CA GLY A 100 -3.31 18.20 -15.53
C GLY A 100 -2.04 17.50 -15.05
N PHE A 101 -1.28 18.20 -14.20
CA PHE A 101 -0.09 17.63 -13.58
C PHE A 101 -0.42 16.37 -12.77
N ARG A 102 0.50 15.40 -12.82
CA ARG A 102 0.45 14.16 -12.04
C ARG A 102 1.80 13.93 -11.40
N SER A 103 1.80 13.77 -10.08
CA SER A 103 2.96 13.30 -9.33
C SER A 103 3.16 11.79 -9.53
N SER A 104 4.37 11.32 -9.22
CA SER A 104 4.65 9.89 -9.17
C SER A 104 3.77 9.20 -8.12
N SER A 105 3.22 8.05 -8.48
CA SER A 105 2.40 7.20 -7.61
C SER A 105 2.95 5.77 -7.51
N VAL A 106 4.27 5.61 -7.69
CA VAL A 106 4.95 4.31 -7.60
C VAL A 106 4.82 3.76 -6.18
N GLN A 107 4.49 2.49 -6.06
CA GLN A 107 4.37 1.77 -4.80
C GLN A 107 5.21 0.50 -4.85
N ASP A 108 6.09 0.34 -3.87
CA ASP A 108 6.91 -0.86 -3.76
C ASP A 108 6.08 -2.03 -3.25
N GLN A 109 6.14 -3.14 -3.97
CA GLN A 109 5.40 -4.37 -3.67
C GLN A 109 6.34 -5.57 -3.86
N GLN A 110 5.95 -6.76 -3.36
CA GLN A 110 6.74 -7.99 -3.49
C GLN A 110 8.16 -7.85 -2.91
N VAL A 111 8.29 -7.19 -1.75
CA VAL A 111 9.56 -6.87 -1.10
C VAL A 111 10.39 -8.07 -0.65
N LEU A 112 9.79 -9.27 -0.61
CA LEU A 112 10.45 -10.55 -0.26
C LEU A 112 10.62 -11.46 -1.49
N SER A 113 10.87 -10.88 -2.66
CA SER A 113 11.12 -11.64 -3.89
C SER A 113 12.54 -12.20 -3.93
N LYS A 114 12.80 -13.16 -4.84
CA LYS A 114 14.15 -13.73 -5.03
C LYS A 114 15.22 -12.67 -5.34
N GLY A 115 14.83 -11.58 -6.01
CA GLY A 115 15.74 -10.50 -6.38
C GLY A 115 16.09 -9.53 -5.24
N SER A 116 15.31 -9.53 -4.15
CA SER A 116 15.58 -8.69 -2.97
C SER A 116 16.30 -9.44 -1.86
N LEU A 117 16.73 -10.70 -2.09
CA LEU A 117 17.52 -11.44 -1.11
C LEU A 117 18.88 -10.76 -0.89
N PRO A 118 19.26 -10.49 0.37
CA PRO A 118 20.63 -10.09 0.69
C PRO A 118 21.61 -11.19 0.26
N SER A 119 22.78 -10.79 -0.24
CA SER A 119 23.87 -11.68 -0.69
C SER A 119 24.17 -12.78 0.33
N ALA A 120 24.26 -12.43 1.61
CA ALA A 120 24.56 -13.39 2.67
C ALA A 120 23.47 -14.45 2.86
N VAL A 121 22.19 -14.10 2.66
CA VAL A 121 21.08 -15.07 2.70
C VAL A 121 21.07 -15.93 1.44
N ALA A 122 21.41 -15.35 0.29
CA ALA A 122 21.55 -16.09 -0.96
C ALA A 122 22.68 -17.13 -0.88
N ASP A 123 23.82 -16.78 -0.27
CA ASP A 123 24.93 -17.71 -0.04
C ASP A 123 24.49 -18.90 0.84
N MET A 124 23.79 -18.64 1.94
CA MET A 124 23.22 -19.69 2.81
C MET A 124 22.21 -20.57 2.07
N TYR A 125 21.34 -19.97 1.25
CA TYR A 125 20.38 -20.69 0.44
C TYR A 125 21.10 -21.61 -0.57
N ASN A 126 22.16 -21.12 -1.20
CA ASN A 126 22.93 -21.87 -2.19
C ASN A 126 23.77 -23.00 -1.61
N SER A 127 24.20 -22.89 -0.34
CA SER A 127 24.90 -23.95 0.38
C SER A 127 23.96 -25.00 0.99
N SER A 128 22.65 -24.75 0.99
CA SER A 128 21.66 -25.66 1.53
C SER A 128 21.36 -26.81 0.56
N ASP A 129 20.87 -27.93 1.10
CA ASP A 129 20.49 -29.09 0.30
C ASP A 129 19.40 -28.74 -0.72
N ARG A 130 19.64 -29.12 -1.98
CA ARG A 130 18.69 -28.89 -3.07
C ARG A 130 17.59 -29.95 -3.03
N PRO A 131 16.35 -29.57 -3.40
CA PRO A 131 15.28 -30.55 -3.48
C PRO A 131 15.58 -31.59 -4.58
N PRO A 132 15.00 -32.80 -4.48
CA PRO A 132 15.11 -33.80 -5.53
C PRO A 132 14.67 -33.24 -6.89
N PRO A 133 15.32 -33.59 -8.01
CA PRO A 133 15.01 -33.04 -9.33
C PRO A 133 13.76 -33.68 -9.95
N LEU A 134 12.61 -33.54 -9.29
CA LEU A 134 11.34 -34.13 -9.72
C LEU A 134 10.81 -33.49 -11.01
N SER A 135 11.27 -32.28 -11.36
CA SER A 135 10.95 -31.61 -12.62
C SER A 135 11.29 -32.47 -13.85
N ASN A 136 12.26 -33.37 -13.74
CA ASN A 136 12.59 -34.32 -14.81
C ASN A 136 11.46 -35.33 -15.09
N LEU A 137 10.59 -35.57 -14.10
CA LEU A 137 9.45 -36.48 -14.21
C LEU A 137 8.19 -35.80 -14.79
N THR A 138 8.20 -34.46 -14.89
CA THR A 138 7.06 -33.68 -15.42
C THR A 138 6.64 -34.12 -16.81
N ALA A 139 7.58 -34.55 -17.67
CA ALA A 139 7.30 -35.02 -19.02
C ALA A 139 6.44 -36.30 -19.08
N TYR A 140 6.40 -37.08 -18.01
CA TYR A 140 5.63 -38.33 -17.94
C TYR A 140 4.26 -38.14 -17.28
N ARG A 141 3.89 -36.91 -16.92
CA ARG A 141 2.62 -36.61 -16.27
C ARG A 141 1.53 -36.33 -17.29
N GLU A 142 0.32 -36.83 -17.02
CA GLU A 142 -0.86 -36.61 -17.86
C GLU A 142 -1.47 -35.21 -17.71
N ASP A 143 -1.32 -34.60 -16.54
CA ASP A 143 -1.97 -33.33 -16.18
C ASP A 143 -1.16 -32.09 -16.56
N SER A 144 0.02 -32.25 -17.19
CA SER A 144 0.97 -31.18 -17.55
C SER A 144 1.45 -30.29 -16.38
N THR A 145 1.14 -30.67 -15.14
CA THR A 145 1.55 -29.94 -13.96
C THR A 145 3.02 -30.23 -13.66
N ASP A 146 3.79 -29.21 -13.30
CA ASP A 146 5.16 -29.41 -12.84
C ASP A 146 5.20 -30.31 -11.60
N ALA A 147 5.86 -31.46 -11.71
CA ALA A 147 6.00 -32.44 -10.64
C ALA A 147 6.61 -31.83 -9.36
N MET A 148 7.46 -30.81 -9.50
CA MET A 148 8.04 -30.12 -8.35
C MET A 148 6.99 -29.46 -7.46
N LYS A 149 5.86 -29.00 -8.01
CA LYS A 149 4.80 -28.34 -7.23
C LYS A 149 4.14 -29.28 -6.21
N TYR A 150 4.16 -30.59 -6.46
CA TYR A 150 3.67 -31.58 -5.50
C TYR A 150 4.61 -31.78 -4.31
N TYR A 151 5.88 -31.43 -4.46
CA TYR A 151 6.86 -31.45 -3.38
C TYR A 151 6.97 -30.11 -2.67
N SER A 152 7.07 -29.01 -3.43
CA SER A 152 7.13 -27.66 -2.90
C SER A 152 6.59 -26.66 -3.92
N ASP A 153 5.55 -25.93 -3.53
CA ASP A 153 4.95 -24.87 -4.33
C ASP A 153 4.99 -23.52 -3.58
N PRO A 154 5.92 -22.62 -3.92
CA PRO A 154 5.99 -21.29 -3.32
C PRO A 154 4.78 -20.39 -3.64
N SER A 155 4.03 -20.62 -4.73
CA SER A 155 2.86 -19.78 -5.07
C SER A 155 1.59 -20.20 -4.33
N TYR A 156 1.56 -21.39 -3.74
CA TYR A 156 0.41 -21.99 -3.07
C TYR A 156 -0.32 -21.03 -2.12
N PHE A 157 0.42 -20.35 -1.22
CA PHE A 157 -0.18 -19.43 -0.25
C PHE A 157 -0.86 -18.23 -0.92
N PHE A 158 -0.24 -17.69 -1.96
CA PHE A 158 -0.80 -16.55 -2.69
C PHE A 158 -2.04 -16.96 -3.49
N ASP A 159 -1.98 -18.11 -4.16
CA ASP A 159 -3.08 -18.63 -4.97
C ASP A 159 -4.32 -18.93 -4.11
N LEU A 160 -4.12 -19.60 -2.98
CA LEU A 160 -5.18 -19.88 -2.01
C LEU A 160 -5.78 -18.59 -1.41
N TRP A 161 -4.93 -17.64 -1.04
CA TRP A 161 -5.38 -16.34 -0.54
C TRP A 161 -6.20 -15.59 -1.59
N LYS A 162 -5.70 -15.53 -2.83
CA LYS A 162 -6.36 -14.85 -3.94
C LYS A 162 -7.74 -15.45 -4.20
N GLU A 163 -7.84 -16.78 -4.27
CA GLU A 163 -9.11 -17.50 -4.43
C GLU A 163 -10.10 -17.12 -3.33
N LYS A 164 -9.66 -17.16 -2.06
CA LYS A 164 -10.48 -16.78 -0.92
C LYS A 164 -10.97 -15.33 -1.01
N MET A 165 -10.10 -14.38 -1.36
CA MET A 165 -10.48 -12.96 -1.47
C MET A 165 -11.51 -12.72 -2.57
N LEU A 166 -11.41 -13.43 -3.70
CA LEU A 166 -12.40 -13.38 -4.78
C LEU A 166 -13.75 -13.93 -4.33
N GLN A 167 -13.73 -15.07 -3.62
CA GLN A 167 -14.94 -15.69 -3.06
C GLN A 167 -15.64 -14.76 -2.06
N ASP A 168 -14.88 -14.24 -1.09
CA ASP A 168 -15.39 -13.33 -0.05
C ASP A 168 -15.97 -12.04 -0.70
N THR A 169 -15.34 -11.54 -1.77
CA THR A 169 -15.83 -10.37 -2.52
C THR A 169 -17.17 -10.62 -3.20
N GLU A 170 -17.33 -11.78 -3.86
CA GLU A 170 -18.57 -12.13 -4.54
C GLU A 170 -19.69 -12.44 -3.53
N GLU A 171 -19.38 -13.10 -2.42
CA GLU A 171 -20.33 -13.30 -1.32
C GLU A 171 -20.83 -11.96 -0.76
N LYS A 172 -19.90 -11.01 -0.51
CA LYS A 172 -20.27 -9.69 0.00
C LYS A 172 -21.17 -8.92 -0.98
N ARG A 173 -20.89 -9.03 -2.27
CA ARG A 173 -21.73 -8.45 -3.34
C ARG A 173 -23.13 -9.08 -3.38
N LYS A 174 -23.24 -10.41 -3.27
CA LYS A 174 -24.52 -11.14 -3.23
C LYS A 174 -25.33 -10.79 -1.97
N GLU A 175 -24.68 -10.72 -0.82
CA GLU A 175 -25.32 -10.32 0.44
C GLU A 175 -25.91 -8.90 0.35
N ARG A 176 -25.16 -7.94 -0.20
CA ARG A 176 -25.67 -6.57 -0.43
C ARG A 176 -26.89 -6.53 -1.34
N ARG A 177 -26.94 -7.36 -2.39
CA ARG A 177 -28.10 -7.48 -3.27
C ARG A 177 -29.31 -8.06 -2.54
N ARG A 178 -29.12 -9.14 -1.76
CA ARG A 178 -30.19 -9.76 -0.94
C ARG A 178 -30.74 -8.79 0.09
N HIS A 179 -29.88 -8.01 0.75
CA HIS A 179 -30.31 -6.98 1.69
C HIS A 179 -31.13 -5.88 1.01
N ARG A 180 -30.69 -5.37 -0.15
CA ARG A 180 -31.47 -4.38 -0.94
C ARG A 180 -32.84 -4.92 -1.35
N VAL A 181 -32.92 -6.17 -1.80
CA VAL A 181 -34.20 -6.81 -2.16
C VAL A 181 -35.10 -6.96 -0.93
N ARG A 182 -34.56 -7.42 0.22
CA ARG A 182 -35.32 -7.52 1.47
C ARG A 182 -35.85 -6.16 1.91
N VAL A 183 -35.02 -5.11 1.91
CA VAL A 183 -35.43 -3.74 2.26
C VAL A 183 -36.46 -3.18 1.28
N HIS A 184 -36.33 -3.46 -0.02
CA HIS A 184 -37.32 -3.04 -1.01
C HIS A 184 -38.67 -3.75 -0.79
N PHE A 185 -38.64 -5.06 -0.50
CA PHE A 185 -39.83 -5.85 -0.23
C PHE A 185 -40.54 -5.36 1.05
N THR A 186 -39.80 -5.14 2.14
CA THR A 186 -40.39 -4.63 3.40
C THR A 186 -40.98 -3.22 3.23
N HIS A 187 -40.35 -2.33 2.47
CA HIS A 187 -40.93 -1.02 2.16
C HIS A 187 -42.21 -1.12 1.31
N HIS A 188 -42.26 -2.05 0.36
CA HIS A 188 -43.46 -2.26 -0.47
C HIS A 188 -44.62 -2.84 0.35
N GLU A 189 -44.33 -3.78 1.25
CA GLU A 189 -45.32 -4.38 2.15
C GLU A 189 -45.85 -3.38 3.18
N GLN A 190 -44.96 -2.57 3.76
CA GLN A 190 -45.37 -1.48 4.67
C GLN A 190 -46.25 -0.43 3.98
N LYS A 191 -45.98 -0.09 2.71
CA LYS A 191 -46.88 0.76 1.91
C LYS A 191 -48.26 0.13 1.72
N ARG A 192 -48.32 -1.16 1.40
CA ARG A 192 -49.61 -1.89 1.28
C ARG A 192 -50.40 -1.94 2.59
N CYS A 193 -49.73 -2.13 3.73
CA CYS A 193 -50.41 -2.12 5.04
C CYS A 193 -50.93 -0.72 5.43
N VAL A 194 -50.24 0.36 5.04
CA VAL A 194 -50.71 1.74 5.25
C VAL A 194 -51.89 2.05 4.32
N ASP A 195 -51.87 1.60 3.07
CA ASP A 195 -52.99 1.78 2.14
C ASP A 195 -54.23 0.97 2.58
N SER A 196 -54.05 -0.24 3.13
CA SER A 196 -55.16 -1.08 3.59
C SER A 196 -55.76 -0.67 4.94
N SER A 197 -55.05 0.14 5.74
CA SER A 197 -55.54 0.70 7.01
C SER A 197 -56.13 2.11 6.85
N THR A 198 -56.29 2.60 5.61
CA THR A 198 -56.94 3.88 5.32
C THR A 198 -58.36 3.66 4.78
N ILE A 199 -59.19 2.94 5.54
CA ILE A 199 -60.65 3.11 5.49
C ILE A 199 -61.01 3.97 6.70
N GLN A 200 -61.49 5.18 6.42
CA GLN A 200 -61.77 6.29 7.36
C GLN A 200 -60.57 7.16 7.77
N ARG A 201 -60.06 7.96 6.84
CA ARG A 201 -59.66 9.34 7.20
C ARG A 201 -60.20 10.30 6.15
N GLU A 202 -60.93 11.29 6.63
CA GLU A 202 -61.42 12.45 5.89
C GLU A 202 -60.37 12.98 4.92
N VAL A 203 -60.85 13.52 3.79
CA VAL A 203 -60.06 14.18 2.76
C VAL A 203 -59.34 15.39 3.36
N LYS A 204 -58.19 15.15 4.00
CA LYS A 204 -57.28 16.20 4.43
C LYS A 204 -56.50 16.63 3.20
N LYS A 205 -56.95 17.74 2.60
CA LYS A 205 -56.34 18.39 1.43
C LYS A 205 -54.82 18.36 1.53
N VAL A 206 -54.19 17.48 0.75
CA VAL A 206 -52.73 17.46 0.58
C VAL A 206 -52.35 18.75 -0.13
N ARG A 207 -51.63 19.64 0.56
CA ARG A 207 -51.09 20.85 -0.06
C ARG A 207 -50.17 20.43 -1.19
N LYS A 208 -50.44 20.92 -2.41
CA LYS A 208 -49.50 20.80 -3.54
C LYS A 208 -48.11 21.20 -3.05
N ALA A 209 -47.13 20.32 -3.24
CA ALA A 209 -45.73 20.67 -2.99
C ALA A 209 -45.39 21.90 -3.84
N ARG A 210 -44.98 22.97 -3.17
CA ARG A 210 -44.67 24.24 -3.82
C ARG A 210 -43.51 24.03 -4.79
N ASN A 211 -43.76 24.24 -6.07
CA ASN A 211 -42.76 24.11 -7.12
C ASN A 211 -41.74 25.26 -6.98
N ARG A 212 -40.54 24.94 -6.47
CA ARG A 212 -39.45 25.91 -6.28
C ARG A 212 -38.66 26.23 -7.54
N ARG A 213 -39.02 25.68 -8.71
CA ARG A 213 -38.26 25.89 -9.95
C ARG A 213 -38.11 27.37 -10.32
N GLN A 214 -39.13 28.18 -10.07
CA GLN A 214 -39.04 29.63 -10.28
C GLN A 214 -38.08 30.32 -9.29
N GLU A 215 -38.03 29.90 -8.03
CA GLU A 215 -37.07 30.45 -7.04
C GLU A 215 -35.62 30.10 -7.40
N TRP A 216 -35.38 28.88 -7.86
CA TRP A 216 -34.06 28.44 -8.32
C TRP A 216 -33.63 29.18 -9.60
N ASN A 217 -34.52 29.34 -10.57
CA ASN A 217 -34.24 30.15 -11.76
C ASN A 217 -33.95 31.61 -11.40
N MET A 218 -34.63 32.14 -10.38
CA MET A 218 -34.36 33.49 -9.89
C MET A 218 -32.99 33.55 -9.16
N MET A 219 -32.59 32.51 -8.40
CA MET A 219 -31.28 32.42 -7.71
C MET A 219 -30.11 32.18 -8.66
N ALA A 220 -30.35 31.76 -9.89
CA ALA A 220 -29.34 31.64 -10.92
C ALA A 220 -28.85 32.99 -11.47
N PHE A 221 -29.58 34.08 -11.23
CA PHE A 221 -29.11 35.42 -11.57
C PHE A 221 -28.22 35.99 -10.46
N ASP A 222 -27.16 36.70 -10.87
CA ASP A 222 -26.29 37.44 -9.94
C ASP A 222 -27.08 38.47 -9.14
N LYS A 223 -26.64 38.72 -7.90
CA LYS A 223 -27.37 39.50 -6.89
C LYS A 223 -27.79 40.89 -7.37
N GLU A 224 -27.11 41.46 -8.35
CA GLU A 224 -27.33 42.80 -8.87
C GLU A 224 -28.42 42.90 -9.95
N LEU A 225 -28.89 41.77 -10.51
CA LEU A 225 -29.80 41.73 -11.67
C LEU A 225 -31.21 41.17 -11.37
N ARG A 226 -31.56 40.98 -10.09
CA ARG A 226 -32.88 40.47 -9.70
C ARG A 226 -33.94 41.60 -9.63
N PRO A 227 -35.15 41.40 -10.18
CA PRO A 227 -36.25 42.35 -10.01
C PRO A 227 -36.68 42.47 -8.54
N ASP A 228 -36.59 43.68 -7.99
CA ASP A 228 -36.82 43.99 -6.57
C ASP A 228 -38.32 44.15 -6.29
N HIS A 229 -38.96 43.21 -5.58
CA HIS A 229 -40.35 43.36 -5.11
C HIS A 229 -40.36 44.15 -3.79
N ARG A 230 -40.23 45.47 -3.87
CA ARG A 230 -40.45 46.34 -2.71
C ARG A 230 -41.95 46.64 -2.54
N HIS A 231 -42.50 46.27 -1.39
CA HIS A 231 -43.57 47.05 -0.76
C HIS A 231 -43.26 47.24 0.74
N PRO A 232 -43.54 48.42 1.33
CA PRO A 232 -42.87 48.91 2.53
C PRO A 232 -43.71 48.74 3.81
N GLN A 233 -43.05 48.56 4.95
CA GLN A 233 -43.41 49.00 6.33
C GLN A 233 -42.48 48.25 7.31
N SER A 234 -41.36 48.86 7.72
CA SER A 234 -41.19 49.76 8.87
C SER A 234 -40.89 49.04 10.21
N LEU A 235 -39.75 49.45 10.79
CA LEU A 235 -39.45 49.58 12.22
C LEU A 235 -39.36 48.33 13.12
N ARG A 236 -38.11 47.93 13.44
CA ARG A 236 -37.44 48.20 14.75
C ARG A 236 -36.22 47.28 14.96
N ARG A 237 -35.11 47.90 15.40
CA ARG A 237 -34.24 47.54 16.55
C ARG A 237 -33.70 46.09 16.57
N GLY A 238 -32.40 45.78 16.63
CA GLY A 238 -31.18 46.51 16.94
C GLY A 238 -30.17 45.48 17.51
N ALA A 239 -28.89 45.69 17.22
CA ALA A 239 -27.67 45.27 17.96
C ALA A 239 -27.39 43.79 18.31
N SER A 240 -26.16 43.37 17.95
CA SER A 240 -25.24 42.51 18.74
C SER A 240 -25.61 41.03 18.93
N SER A 241 -24.75 40.03 19.12
CA SER A 241 -23.30 39.82 19.16
C SER A 241 -23.09 38.30 19.00
N GLU A 242 -21.90 37.89 18.55
CA GLU A 242 -21.17 36.66 18.87
C GLU A 242 -21.90 35.32 19.09
N GLY A 243 -21.50 34.35 18.24
CA GLY A 243 -20.74 33.19 18.71
C GLY A 243 -21.51 32.03 19.33
N SER A 244 -21.68 30.94 18.56
CA SER A 244 -21.48 29.56 19.05
C SER A 244 -21.51 28.57 17.89
N LEU A 245 -20.37 27.95 17.58
CA LEU A 245 -20.04 26.54 17.84
C LEU A 245 -20.57 25.55 16.79
N SER A 246 -19.62 25.10 15.96
CA SER A 246 -19.58 23.78 15.32
C SER A 246 -19.72 22.66 16.37
N PRO A 247 -20.27 21.50 16.01
CA PRO A 247 -19.39 20.35 15.90
C PRO A 247 -19.69 19.43 14.69
N ASP A 248 -18.68 19.31 13.85
CA ASP A 248 -17.92 18.07 13.62
C ASP A 248 -18.58 16.84 12.96
N GLY A 249 -17.87 16.33 11.95
CA GLY A 249 -17.65 14.90 11.76
C GLY A 249 -18.59 14.14 10.83
N ARG A 250 -18.08 13.81 9.63
CA ARG A 250 -17.75 12.41 9.25
C ARG A 250 -17.12 12.35 7.86
N LEU A 251 -15.80 12.45 7.85
CA LEU A 251 -14.95 11.86 6.84
C LEU A 251 -15.05 10.33 7.00
N GLU A 252 -15.51 9.63 5.95
CA GLU A 252 -15.44 8.18 5.90
C GLU A 252 -13.97 7.73 5.82
N ASN A 253 -13.44 7.32 6.96
CA ASN A 253 -12.21 6.55 7.06
C ASN A 253 -12.41 5.17 6.42
N PHE A 254 -11.79 4.93 5.27
CA PHE A 254 -11.49 3.59 4.79
C PHE A 254 -10.35 3.00 5.64
N TYR A 255 -10.70 2.39 6.78
CA TYR A 255 -9.78 1.57 7.54
C TYR A 255 -9.58 0.21 6.84
N PHE A 256 -8.37 -0.01 6.32
CA PHE A 256 -7.84 -1.36 6.09
C PHE A 256 -7.58 -2.01 7.46
N TYR A 257 -8.47 -2.91 7.88
CA TYR A 257 -8.21 -3.80 9.00
C TYR A 257 -7.33 -4.96 8.54
N PHE A 258 -6.01 -4.84 8.73
CA PHE A 258 -5.14 -6.01 8.86
C PHE A 258 -5.36 -6.59 10.26
N HIS A 259 -6.23 -7.59 10.37
CA HIS A 259 -6.33 -8.39 11.59
C HIS A 259 -5.47 -9.65 11.41
N ASN A 260 -4.26 -9.59 11.97
CA ASN A 260 -3.42 -10.76 12.23
C ASN A 260 -4.13 -11.62 13.28
N LYS A 261 -4.89 -12.61 12.82
CA LYS A 261 -5.29 -13.77 13.61
C LYS A 261 -5.01 -14.97 12.72
N TYR A 262 -4.51 -16.06 13.29
CA TYR A 262 -3.97 -17.25 12.62
C TYR A 262 -2.47 -17.19 12.29
N PHE A 263 -1.67 -16.95 13.33
CA PHE A 263 -0.33 -17.56 13.44
C PHE A 263 -0.22 -18.19 14.83
N MET A 264 -0.89 -19.34 15.01
CA MET A 264 -0.57 -20.38 16.01
C MET A 264 -1.54 -21.55 15.82
N SER A 265 -1.15 -22.50 14.97
CA SER A 265 -1.38 -23.93 15.17
C SER A 265 -0.47 -24.71 14.23
N ASN A 266 0.17 -25.71 14.82
CA ASN A 266 1.24 -26.59 14.35
C ASN A 266 2.63 -25.98 14.37
#